data_AF-A0AAE0RHP2-F1
#
_entry.id   AF-A0AAE0RHP2-F1
#
_cell.length_a   1.000
_cell.length_b   1.000
_cell.length_c   1.000
_cell.angle_alpha   90.00
_cell.angle_beta   90.00
_cell.angle_gamma   90.00
#
_symmetry.space_group_name_H-M   'P 1'
#
loop_
_entity.id
_entity.type
_entity.pdbx_description
1 polymer ?
#
loop_
_entity_poly.entity_id
_entity_poly.type
_entity_poly.pdbx_seq_one_letter_code
_entity_poly.pdbx_strand_id
1 'polypeptide(L)'
;VGCELEEKERFWSELDEVMESIPTSERVVIEVDFNGHVGEGNRGDEEVMCKFGVKKRNLEGQMVVDFAKRMYMAVVNTYFQKREEHRVTYKSGGRRTQKKRSKIEKKTKCWKLKKEECCEEFRQKLRQALGGQVVLADDWEATAEVIRETGRKVLGVSSGRRKEDKETSWWNEEVQDNIQRKRLAKKKWDMDRPEENRQECK
;
A
#
# COMPACT_ATOMS: atom_id res chain seq x y z
N VAL A 1 -19.33 -1.62 -15.66
CA VAL A 1 -19.46 -2.90 -14.94
C VAL A 1 -19.25 -2.59 -13.47
N GLY A 2 -20.34 -2.54 -12.71
CA GLY A 2 -20.33 -2.48 -11.25
C GLY A 2 -21.04 -3.73 -10.73
N CYS A 3 -20.60 -4.27 -9.59
CA CYS A 3 -21.27 -5.38 -8.92
C CYS A 3 -22.73 -5.03 -8.60
N GLU A 4 -23.58 -6.06 -8.57
CA GLU A 4 -25.00 -5.93 -8.21
C GLU A 4 -25.15 -5.45 -6.76
N LEU A 5 -26.26 -4.78 -6.44
CA LEU A 5 -26.50 -4.22 -5.11
C LEU A 5 -26.48 -5.31 -4.03
N GLU A 6 -27.09 -6.46 -4.31
CA GLU A 6 -27.14 -7.62 -3.40
C GLU A 6 -25.75 -8.16 -3.06
N GLU A 7 -24.82 -8.18 -4.03
CA GLU A 7 -23.45 -8.63 -3.78
C GLU A 7 -22.69 -7.67 -2.87
N LYS A 8 -22.94 -6.36 -3.03
CA LYS A 8 -22.35 -5.33 -2.18
C LYS A 8 -22.91 -5.43 -0.76
N GLU A 9 -24.23 -5.55 -0.63
CA GLU A 9 -24.88 -5.70 0.68
C GLU A 9 -24.37 -6.94 1.41
N ARG A 10 -24.28 -8.09 0.71
CA ARG A 10 -23.69 -9.31 1.28
C ARG A 10 -22.26 -9.09 1.76
N PHE A 11 -21.41 -8.44 0.96
CA PHE A 11 -20.04 -8.11 1.37
C PHE A 11 -19.99 -7.27 2.65
N TRP A 12 -20.85 -6.26 2.78
CA TRP A 12 -20.89 -5.41 3.97
C TRP A 12 -21.39 -6.17 5.20
N SER A 13 -22.39 -7.04 5.05
CA SER A 13 -22.89 -7.89 6.13
C SER A 13 -21.82 -8.88 6.62
N GLU A 14 -21.10 -9.53 5.70
CA GLU A 14 -20.00 -10.44 6.05
C GLU A 14 -18.85 -9.68 6.72
N LEU A 15 -18.54 -8.47 6.26
CA LEU A 15 -17.53 -7.62 6.88
C LEU A 15 -17.95 -7.21 8.30
N ASP A 16 -19.23 -6.89 8.51
CA ASP A 16 -19.76 -6.53 9.82
C ASP A 16 -19.61 -7.70 10.81
N GLU A 17 -19.99 -8.92 10.41
CA GLU A 17 -19.84 -10.12 11.24
C GLU A 17 -18.37 -10.40 11.61
N VAL A 18 -17.45 -10.27 10.63
CA VAL A 18 -16.01 -10.45 10.89
C VAL A 18 -15.50 -9.41 11.87
N MET A 19 -15.92 -8.14 11.76
CA MET A 19 -15.48 -7.09 12.68
C MET A 19 -16.01 -7.29 14.10
N GLU A 20 -17.25 -7.76 14.26
CA GLU A 20 -17.83 -8.09 15.56
C GLU A 20 -17.15 -9.29 16.23
N SER A 21 -16.59 -10.21 15.43
CA SER A 21 -15.83 -11.35 15.97
C SER A 21 -14.46 -10.97 16.55
N ILE A 22 -13.91 -9.80 16.19
CA ILE A 22 -12.59 -9.37 16.64
C ILE A 22 -12.70 -8.77 18.05
N PRO A 23 -11.88 -9.21 19.02
CA PRO A 23 -11.87 -8.65 20.36
C PRO A 23 -11.58 -7.14 20.35
N THR A 24 -12.31 -6.38 21.17
CA THR A 24 -12.13 -4.91 21.28
C THR A 24 -10.76 -4.48 21.81
N SER A 25 -9.98 -5.43 22.36
CA SER A 25 -8.58 -5.21 22.75
C SER A 25 -7.62 -5.08 21.57
N GLU A 26 -8.01 -5.55 20.39
CA GLU A 26 -7.17 -5.51 19.19
C GLU A 26 -7.38 -4.22 18.40
N ARG A 27 -6.30 -3.71 17.80
CA ARG A 27 -6.36 -2.53 16.94
C ARG A 27 -6.54 -2.97 15.49
N VAL A 28 -7.68 -2.66 14.90
CA VAL A 28 -7.99 -2.98 13.50
C VAL A 28 -7.73 -1.78 12.59
N VAL A 29 -7.02 -2.02 11.48
CA VAL A 29 -6.82 -1.04 10.42
C VAL A 29 -7.16 -1.67 9.08
N ILE A 30 -8.10 -1.06 8.36
CA ILE A 30 -8.54 -1.51 7.03
C ILE A 30 -7.93 -0.58 5.97
N GLU A 31 -7.04 -1.12 5.14
CA GLU A 31 -6.37 -0.39 4.04
C GLU A 31 -6.91 -0.78 2.64
N VAL A 32 -8.21 -0.99 2.52
CA VAL A 32 -8.85 -1.44 1.27
C VAL A 32 -9.41 -0.26 0.47
N ASP A 33 -9.48 -0.41 -0.85
CA ASP A 33 -10.16 0.53 -1.74
C ASP A 33 -11.64 0.16 -1.86
N PHE A 34 -12.49 0.85 -1.11
CA PHE A 34 -13.95 0.70 -1.16
C PHE A 34 -14.59 1.38 -2.38
N ASN A 35 -13.81 2.08 -3.21
CA ASN A 35 -14.30 2.85 -4.35
C ASN A 35 -15.42 3.87 -3.99
N GLY A 36 -15.48 4.25 -2.70
CA GLY A 36 -16.44 5.21 -2.14
C GLY A 36 -15.82 6.60 -1.97
N HIS A 37 -16.58 7.62 -2.35
CA HIS A 37 -16.28 9.02 -2.08
C HIS A 37 -17.08 9.47 -0.86
N VAL A 38 -16.41 9.66 0.27
CA VAL A 38 -17.06 9.98 1.55
C VAL A 38 -17.57 11.42 1.68
N GLY A 39 -17.35 12.29 0.69
CA GLY A 39 -17.81 13.67 0.74
C GLY A 39 -16.75 14.66 1.23
N GLU A 40 -16.98 15.96 1.02
CA GLU A 40 -16.23 17.06 1.64
C GLU A 40 -16.98 17.55 2.88
N GLY A 41 -16.24 17.97 3.91
CA GLY A 41 -16.80 18.28 5.23
C GLY A 41 -17.20 17.03 6.01
N ASN A 42 -17.65 17.24 7.24
CA ASN A 42 -18.03 16.19 8.17
C ASN A 42 -19.35 16.45 8.90
N ARG A 43 -20.19 17.35 8.36
CA ARG A 43 -21.42 17.80 9.03
C ARG A 43 -22.37 16.61 9.22
N GLY A 44 -22.61 16.20 10.46
CA GLY A 44 -23.42 15.03 10.82
C GLY A 44 -22.67 13.69 10.86
N ASP A 45 -21.35 13.71 10.61
CA ASP A 45 -20.46 12.55 10.66
C ASP A 45 -19.15 12.88 11.41
N GLU A 46 -19.17 13.90 12.28
CA GLU A 46 -17.98 14.42 12.96
C GLU A 46 -17.26 13.37 13.81
N GLU A 47 -17.98 12.33 14.22
CA GLU A 47 -17.47 11.23 15.03
C GLU A 47 -16.56 10.26 14.26
N VAL A 48 -16.77 10.11 12.95
CA VAL A 48 -16.03 9.16 12.10
C VAL A 48 -15.13 9.83 11.08
N MET A 49 -15.44 11.06 10.69
CA MET A 49 -14.69 11.77 9.66
C MET A 49 -14.39 13.21 10.04
N CYS A 50 -13.28 13.70 9.49
CA CYS A 50 -12.84 15.06 9.66
C CYS A 50 -13.13 15.88 8.38
N LYS A 51 -12.87 17.18 8.42
CA LYS A 51 -13.36 18.17 7.44
C LYS A 51 -12.76 18.03 6.05
N PHE A 52 -11.66 17.28 5.88
CA PHE A 52 -10.85 17.27 4.66
C PHE A 52 -11.18 16.11 3.69
N GLY A 53 -12.38 15.55 3.78
CA GLY A 53 -12.89 14.68 2.72
C GLY A 53 -12.96 15.40 1.36
N VAL A 54 -13.02 14.64 0.26
CA VAL A 54 -12.87 15.18 -1.11
C VAL A 54 -13.98 14.63 -2.02
N LYS A 55 -14.50 15.48 -2.91
CA LYS A 55 -15.62 15.26 -3.85
C LYS A 55 -16.98 15.14 -3.13
N LYS A 56 -18.06 15.21 -3.91
CA LYS A 56 -19.41 14.96 -3.42
C LYS A 56 -19.55 13.50 -2.98
N ARG A 57 -20.27 13.28 -1.87
CA ARG A 57 -20.55 11.93 -1.36
C ARG A 57 -21.35 11.12 -2.39
N ASN A 58 -20.92 9.90 -2.68
CA ASN A 58 -21.69 8.91 -3.45
C ASN A 58 -22.27 7.83 -2.54
N LEU A 59 -23.12 6.95 -3.10
CA LEU A 59 -23.75 5.86 -2.36
C LEU A 59 -22.71 4.97 -1.67
N GLU A 60 -21.67 4.54 -2.39
CA GLU A 60 -20.59 3.73 -1.81
C GLU A 60 -19.85 4.45 -0.67
N GLY A 61 -19.66 5.76 -0.78
CA GLY A 61 -19.06 6.57 0.27
C GLY A 61 -19.95 6.71 1.51
N GLN A 62 -21.28 6.74 1.34
CA GLN A 62 -22.21 6.71 2.46
C GLN A 62 -22.14 5.35 3.18
N MET A 63 -22.08 4.23 2.46
CA MET A 63 -21.93 2.90 3.06
C MET A 63 -20.66 2.80 3.92
N VAL A 64 -19.54 3.37 3.46
CA VAL A 64 -18.29 3.44 4.23
C VAL A 64 -18.44 4.25 5.52
N VAL A 65 -19.15 5.40 5.44
CA VAL A 65 -19.40 6.25 6.61
C VAL A 65 -20.31 5.55 7.62
N ASP A 66 -21.38 4.92 7.15
CA ASP A 66 -22.33 4.20 8.00
C ASP A 66 -21.66 3.00 8.69
N PHE A 67 -20.83 2.26 7.96
CA PHE A 67 -19.99 1.19 8.50
C PHE A 67 -19.04 1.71 9.58
N ALA A 68 -18.33 2.80 9.31
CA ALA A 68 -17.41 3.40 10.27
C ALA A 68 -18.15 3.84 11.54
N LYS A 69 -19.40 4.31 11.44
CA LYS A 69 -20.22 4.68 12.60
C LYS A 69 -20.59 3.46 13.43
N ARG A 70 -21.09 2.40 12.78
CA ARG A 70 -21.48 1.14 13.46
C ARG A 70 -20.32 0.53 14.22
N MET A 71 -19.13 0.55 13.62
CA MET A 71 -17.91 -0.06 14.19
C MET A 71 -17.06 0.91 15.03
N TYR A 72 -17.56 2.13 15.29
CA TYR A 72 -16.81 3.18 16.01
C TYR A 72 -15.40 3.43 15.46
N MET A 73 -15.24 3.39 14.13
CA MET A 73 -13.97 3.57 13.43
C MET A 73 -13.83 4.99 12.86
N ALA A 74 -12.59 5.40 12.63
CA ALA A 74 -12.28 6.68 12.00
C ALA A 74 -11.82 6.54 10.55
N VAL A 75 -12.41 7.33 9.64
CA VAL A 75 -11.98 7.45 8.25
C VAL A 75 -10.76 8.36 8.16
N VAL A 76 -9.59 7.82 8.51
CA VAL A 76 -8.33 8.55 8.66
C VAL A 76 -7.90 9.37 7.44
N ASN A 77 -8.35 9.01 6.24
CA ASN A 77 -8.01 9.75 5.01
C ASN A 77 -8.64 11.16 4.96
N THR A 78 -9.68 11.41 5.77
CA THR A 78 -10.39 12.70 5.87
C THR A 78 -9.77 13.65 6.90
N TYR A 79 -8.82 13.18 7.72
CA TYR A 79 -8.17 13.94 8.80
C TYR A 79 -7.03 14.83 8.31
N PHE A 80 -6.54 14.61 7.09
CA PHE A 80 -5.39 15.34 6.57
C PHE A 80 -5.82 16.25 5.42
N GLN A 81 -5.60 17.56 5.58
CA GLN A 81 -5.75 18.51 4.49
C GLN A 81 -4.73 18.20 3.38
N LYS A 82 -5.23 17.70 2.25
CA LYS A 82 -4.39 17.49 1.05
C LYS A 82 -4.43 18.74 0.18
N ARG A 83 -3.26 19.19 -0.29
CA ARG A 83 -3.14 20.17 -1.40
C ARG A 83 -3.93 19.65 -2.60
N GLU A 84 -4.58 20.55 -3.34
CA GLU A 84 -5.53 20.20 -4.41
C GLU A 84 -4.89 19.33 -5.52
N GLU A 85 -3.61 19.56 -5.78
CA GLU A 85 -2.77 18.80 -6.71
C GLU A 85 -2.58 17.33 -6.29
N HIS A 86 -2.59 17.04 -4.99
CA HIS A 86 -2.50 15.69 -4.42
C HIS A 86 -3.88 15.03 -4.23
N ARG A 87 -4.98 15.71 -4.57
CA ARG A 87 -6.35 15.17 -4.49
C ARG A 87 -6.71 14.26 -5.66
N VAL A 88 -5.85 14.17 -6.69
CA VAL A 88 -6.17 13.49 -7.96
C VAL A 88 -4.95 12.76 -8.53
N THR A 89 -4.98 11.43 -8.51
CA THR A 89 -3.93 10.57 -9.12
C THR A 89 -4.27 10.05 -10.52
N TYR A 90 -5.44 10.39 -11.09
CA TYR A 90 -5.85 10.08 -12.47
C TYR A 90 -6.81 11.15 -13.01
N LYS A 91 -6.51 11.73 -14.18
CA LYS A 91 -7.38 12.64 -14.94
C LYS A 91 -7.62 12.06 -16.34
N SER A 92 -8.86 11.66 -16.63
CA SER A 92 -9.34 11.36 -17.97
C SER A 92 -10.84 11.62 -18.04
N GLY A 93 -11.31 12.36 -19.06
CA GLY A 93 -12.73 12.54 -19.36
C GLY A 93 -13.61 13.01 -18.17
N GLY A 94 -13.07 13.81 -17.25
CA GLY A 94 -13.83 14.33 -16.10
C GLY A 94 -13.96 13.40 -14.89
N ARG A 95 -13.40 12.18 -14.89
CA ARG A 95 -13.46 11.24 -13.75
C ARG A 95 -12.11 11.09 -13.05
N ARG A 96 -12.13 10.89 -11.73
CA ARG A 96 -10.96 10.85 -10.84
C ARG A 96 -11.04 9.62 -9.90
N THR A 97 -10.04 8.74 -9.83
CA THR A 97 -9.99 7.55 -8.93
C THR A 97 -8.54 7.25 -8.43
N GLN A 98 -8.41 6.48 -7.34
CA GLN A 98 -7.14 6.20 -6.63
C GLN A 98 -6.74 4.72 -6.77
N LYS A 99 -5.50 4.42 -7.22
CA LYS A 99 -4.89 3.08 -7.09
C LYS A 99 -3.42 3.21 -6.66
N LYS A 100 -3.00 2.46 -5.62
CA LYS A 100 -1.60 2.35 -5.16
C LYS A 100 -0.80 1.43 -6.12
N ARG A 101 0.46 1.77 -6.41
CA ARG A 101 1.49 0.79 -6.85
C ARG A 101 2.71 0.92 -5.93
N SER A 102 3.18 -0.21 -5.40
CA SER A 102 4.42 -0.33 -4.62
C SER A 102 5.65 -0.49 -5.53
N LYS A 103 6.83 -0.07 -5.03
CA LYS A 103 8.11 -0.23 -5.73
C LYS A 103 8.46 -1.72 -5.83
N ILE A 104 8.69 -2.22 -7.05
CA ILE A 104 9.11 -3.60 -7.29
C ILE A 104 10.64 -3.64 -7.24
N GLU A 105 11.20 -4.39 -6.29
CA GLU A 105 12.63 -4.66 -6.23
C GLU A 105 13.10 -5.37 -7.51
N LYS A 106 14.30 -5.01 -8.00
CA LYS A 106 14.93 -5.71 -9.11
C LYS A 106 15.25 -7.13 -8.65
N LYS A 107 14.62 -8.13 -9.26
CA LYS A 107 14.80 -9.54 -8.91
C LYS A 107 15.65 -10.22 -9.97
N THR A 108 16.52 -11.13 -9.55
CA THR A 108 17.18 -12.06 -10.45
C THR A 108 16.11 -12.82 -11.23
N LYS A 109 16.30 -12.97 -12.54
CA LYS A 109 15.34 -13.64 -13.42
C LYS A 109 15.38 -15.16 -13.25
N CYS A 110 15.13 -15.69 -12.04
CA CYS A 110 15.27 -17.11 -11.72
C CYS A 110 14.39 -18.01 -12.60
N TRP A 111 13.30 -17.50 -13.16
CA TRP A 111 12.48 -18.22 -14.15
C TRP A 111 13.25 -18.62 -15.42
N LYS A 112 14.39 -17.99 -15.73
CA LYS A 112 15.26 -18.40 -16.84
C LYS A 112 15.96 -19.75 -16.59
N LEU A 113 16.06 -20.21 -15.34
CA LEU A 113 16.60 -21.54 -15.02
C LEU A 113 15.73 -22.70 -15.50
N LYS A 114 14.48 -22.42 -15.93
CA LYS A 114 13.66 -23.41 -16.62
C LYS A 114 14.23 -23.79 -17.99
N LYS A 115 15.15 -23.00 -18.54
CA LYS A 115 15.91 -23.33 -19.75
C LYS A 115 17.17 -24.07 -19.35
N GLU A 116 17.37 -25.25 -19.95
CA GLU A 116 18.49 -26.15 -19.66
C GLU A 116 19.85 -25.47 -19.86
N GLU A 117 20.02 -24.79 -21.00
CA GLU A 117 21.25 -24.03 -21.33
C GLU A 117 21.60 -22.96 -20.28
N CYS A 118 20.60 -22.18 -19.82
CA CYS A 118 20.82 -21.16 -18.80
C CYS A 118 21.11 -21.77 -17.42
N CYS A 119 20.59 -22.96 -17.14
CA CYS A 119 20.83 -23.68 -15.90
C CYS A 119 22.26 -24.25 -15.85
N GLU A 120 22.72 -24.84 -16.96
CA GLU A 120 24.08 -25.35 -17.09
C GLU A 120 25.13 -24.25 -17.00
N GLU A 121 24.92 -23.14 -17.70
CA GLU A 121 25.82 -21.98 -17.63
C GLU A 121 25.91 -21.41 -16.21
N PHE A 122 24.77 -21.32 -15.51
CA PHE A 122 24.73 -20.89 -14.12
C PHE A 122 25.48 -21.84 -13.20
N ARG A 123 25.28 -23.15 -13.34
CA ARG A 123 25.98 -24.18 -12.54
C ARG A 123 27.49 -24.15 -12.79
N GLN A 124 27.92 -24.01 -14.04
CA GLN A 124 29.33 -23.96 -14.39
C GLN A 124 30.02 -22.73 -13.79
N LYS A 125 29.40 -21.55 -13.93
CA LYS A 125 29.93 -20.30 -13.35
C LYS A 125 29.89 -20.31 -11.82
N LEU A 126 28.87 -20.92 -11.22
CA LEU A 126 28.79 -21.06 -9.77
C LEU A 126 29.90 -21.98 -9.23
N ARG A 127 30.16 -23.12 -9.90
CA ARG A 127 31.27 -24.01 -9.55
C ARG A 127 32.64 -23.33 -9.69
N GLN A 128 32.83 -22.53 -10.73
CA GLN A 128 34.06 -21.74 -10.91
C GLN A 128 34.22 -20.67 -9.81
N ALA A 129 33.14 -19.96 -9.48
CA ALA A 129 33.15 -18.92 -8.44
C ALA A 129 33.40 -19.48 -7.03
N LEU A 130 32.99 -20.72 -6.78
CA LEU A 130 33.23 -21.44 -5.52
C LEU A 130 34.52 -22.28 -5.56
N GLY A 131 35.40 -22.07 -6.54
CA GLY A 131 36.71 -22.73 -6.60
C GLY A 131 36.67 -24.25 -6.75
N GLY A 132 35.57 -24.83 -7.24
CA GLY A 132 35.39 -26.27 -7.35
C GLY A 132 35.18 -27.01 -6.03
N GLN A 133 34.94 -26.31 -4.91
CA GLN A 133 34.65 -26.94 -3.63
C GLN A 133 33.31 -27.69 -3.67
N VAL A 134 33.33 -28.95 -3.25
CA VAL A 134 32.13 -29.80 -3.06
C VAL A 134 31.43 -29.47 -1.73
N VAL A 135 32.16 -28.87 -0.79
CA VAL A 135 31.69 -28.49 0.55
C VAL A 135 31.66 -26.96 0.63
N LEU A 136 30.47 -26.41 0.83
CA LEU A 136 30.26 -24.98 1.01
C LEU A 136 30.89 -24.53 2.34
N ALA A 137 31.38 -23.29 2.40
CA ALA A 137 31.84 -22.70 3.66
C ALA A 137 30.70 -22.69 4.70
N ASP A 138 31.04 -22.82 5.98
CA ASP A 138 30.07 -22.71 7.09
C ASP A 138 29.39 -21.32 7.17
N ASP A 139 29.89 -20.36 6.39
CA ASP A 139 29.31 -19.03 6.22
C ASP A 139 28.29 -19.01 5.07
N TRP A 140 27.02 -19.13 5.46
CA TRP A 140 25.88 -19.04 4.57
C TRP A 140 25.71 -17.67 3.91
N GLU A 141 26.11 -16.58 4.56
CA GLU A 141 25.94 -15.23 4.01
C GLU A 141 26.87 -15.02 2.82
N ALA A 142 28.14 -15.41 2.98
CA ALA A 142 29.13 -15.38 1.91
C ALA A 142 28.70 -16.28 0.73
N THR A 143 28.22 -17.49 1.02
CA THR A 143 27.75 -18.42 -0.02
C THR A 143 26.52 -17.89 -0.76
N ALA A 144 25.55 -17.32 -0.03
CA ALA A 144 24.35 -16.74 -0.62
C ALA A 144 24.67 -15.49 -1.45
N GLU A 145 25.67 -14.70 -1.06
CA GLU A 145 26.13 -13.55 -1.83
C GLU A 145 26.72 -13.98 -3.18
N VAL A 146 27.59 -14.99 -3.18
CA VAL A 146 28.17 -15.58 -4.40
C VAL A 146 27.08 -16.13 -5.33
N ILE A 147 26.06 -16.81 -4.78
CA ILE A 147 24.92 -17.33 -5.55
C ILE A 147 24.12 -16.18 -6.17
N ARG A 148 23.79 -15.15 -5.38
CA ARG A 148 23.03 -13.99 -5.86
C ARG A 148 23.80 -13.23 -6.93
N GLU A 149 25.10 -13.04 -6.76
CA GLU A 149 25.93 -12.33 -7.72
C GLU A 149 26.10 -13.11 -9.02
N THR A 150 26.40 -14.41 -8.93
CA THR A 150 26.43 -15.30 -10.09
C THR A 150 25.09 -15.31 -10.81
N GLY A 151 23.98 -15.36 -10.06
CA GLY A 151 22.63 -15.33 -10.62
C GLY A 151 22.33 -14.03 -11.36
N ARG A 152 22.76 -12.89 -10.83
CA ARG A 152 22.65 -11.59 -11.50
C ARG A 152 23.50 -11.52 -12.77
N LYS A 153 24.71 -12.08 -12.76
CA LYS A 153 25.62 -12.11 -13.92
C LYS A 153 25.10 -13.00 -15.05
N VAL A 154 24.56 -14.18 -14.75
CA VAL A 154 24.12 -15.16 -15.77
C VAL A 154 22.69 -14.93 -16.22
N LEU A 155 21.75 -14.81 -15.27
CA LEU A 155 20.33 -14.72 -15.58
C LEU A 155 19.90 -13.28 -15.89
N GLY A 156 20.71 -12.32 -15.46
CA GLY A 156 20.37 -10.90 -15.48
C GLY A 156 19.34 -10.54 -14.40
N VAL A 157 19.23 -9.24 -14.15
CA VAL A 157 18.20 -8.67 -13.28
C VAL A 157 16.99 -8.23 -14.10
N SER A 158 15.80 -8.30 -13.51
CA SER A 158 14.66 -7.56 -14.05
C SER A 158 14.99 -6.06 -14.03
N SER A 159 14.56 -5.34 -15.07
CA SER A 159 14.82 -3.89 -15.19
C SER A 159 14.15 -3.08 -14.07
N GLY A 160 13.19 -3.68 -13.35
CA GLY A 160 12.29 -2.99 -12.43
C GLY A 160 11.30 -2.04 -13.14
N ARG A 161 11.47 -1.81 -14.44
CA ARG A 161 10.65 -0.92 -15.26
C ARG A 161 9.60 -1.72 -16.03
N ARG A 162 8.33 -1.35 -15.84
CA ARG A 162 7.37 -1.41 -16.95
C ARG A 162 7.75 -0.31 -17.95
N LYS A 163 7.55 -0.53 -19.25
CA LYS A 163 7.62 0.53 -20.28
C LYS A 163 6.81 1.73 -19.76
N GLU A 164 7.47 2.86 -19.52
CA GLU A 164 6.81 4.11 -19.15
C GLU A 164 6.33 4.78 -20.43
N ASP A 165 5.06 5.16 -20.46
CA ASP A 165 4.69 6.42 -21.08
C ASP A 165 4.38 7.41 -19.95
N LYS A 166 5.08 8.55 -20.02
CA LYS A 166 4.91 9.84 -19.34
C LYS A 166 5.56 10.03 -17.95
N GLU A 167 6.46 11.02 -17.95
CA GLU A 167 7.30 11.60 -16.88
C GLU A 167 6.63 11.71 -15.50
N THR A 168 7.40 11.42 -14.45
CA THR A 168 6.99 11.57 -13.04
C THR A 168 7.87 12.58 -12.30
N SER A 169 7.44 13.84 -12.31
CA SER A 169 8.13 15.02 -11.76
C SER A 169 7.95 15.23 -10.23
N TRP A 170 7.11 14.45 -9.54
CA TRP A 170 6.63 14.81 -8.18
C TRP A 170 7.40 14.17 -7.01
N TRP A 171 8.43 13.35 -7.23
CA TRP A 171 9.18 12.70 -6.13
C TRP A 171 10.47 13.46 -5.79
N ASN A 172 10.38 14.42 -4.88
CA ASN A 172 11.49 15.28 -4.43
C ASN A 172 11.68 15.23 -2.90
N GLU A 173 12.68 15.94 -2.38
CA GLU A 173 13.00 15.99 -0.94
C GLU A 173 11.83 16.52 -0.09
N GLU A 174 11.05 17.45 -0.62
CA GLU A 174 9.84 17.98 0.05
C GLU A 174 8.80 16.86 0.29
N VAL A 175 8.61 15.95 -0.67
CA VAL A 175 7.72 14.80 -0.51
C VAL A 175 8.25 13.80 0.53
N GLN A 176 9.57 13.61 0.60
CA GLN A 176 10.18 12.75 1.60
C GLN A 176 10.02 13.32 3.03
N ASP A 177 10.24 14.62 3.21
CA ASP A 177 10.07 15.31 4.49
C ASP A 177 8.62 15.27 4.97
N ASN A 178 7.66 15.47 4.07
CA ASN A 178 6.24 15.37 4.39
C ASN A 178 5.82 13.95 4.81
N ILE A 179 6.42 12.90 4.24
CA ILE A 179 6.19 11.51 4.67
C ILE A 179 6.75 11.27 6.07
N GLN A 180 7.92 11.83 6.40
CA GLN A 180 8.51 11.72 7.73
C GLN A 180 7.64 12.43 8.77
N ARG A 181 7.19 13.66 8.48
CA ARG A 181 6.24 14.39 9.33
C ARG A 181 4.97 13.60 9.58
N LYS A 182 4.41 12.96 8.54
CA LYS A 182 3.22 12.10 8.66
C LYS A 182 3.44 10.91 9.60
N ARG A 183 4.61 10.27 9.52
CA ARG A 183 4.96 9.14 10.41
C ARG A 183 5.13 9.58 11.86
N LEU A 184 5.76 10.74 12.09
CA LEU A 184 5.93 11.32 13.41
C LEU A 184 4.59 11.73 14.04
N ALA A 185 3.71 12.37 13.28
CA ALA A 185 2.39 12.76 13.77
C ALA A 185 1.51 11.55 14.14
N LYS A 186 1.52 10.50 13.31
CA LYS A 186 0.84 9.23 13.63
C LYS A 186 1.42 8.59 14.89
N LYS A 187 2.76 8.52 15.01
CA LYS A 187 3.44 7.97 16.18
C LYS A 187 3.07 8.74 17.46
N LYS A 188 2.97 10.08 17.38
CA LYS A 188 2.54 10.93 18.49
C LYS A 188 1.08 10.67 18.88
N TRP A 189 0.17 10.62 17.89
CA TRP A 189 -1.24 10.31 18.12
C TRP A 189 -1.46 8.91 18.74
N ASP A 190 -0.72 7.91 18.26
CA ASP A 190 -0.77 6.54 18.78
C ASP A 190 -0.25 6.44 20.23
N MET A 191 0.61 7.37 20.67
CA MET A 191 1.21 7.41 22.00
C MET A 191 0.41 8.23 23.02
N ASP A 192 -0.10 9.40 22.64
CA ASP A 192 -0.72 10.31 23.61
C ASP A 192 -2.16 9.91 23.96
N ARG A 193 -2.87 9.21 23.05
CA ARG A 193 -4.32 8.89 23.08
C ARG A 193 -5.14 9.71 24.12
N PRO A 194 -5.13 11.06 24.07
CA PRO A 194 -5.78 11.84 25.10
C PRO A 194 -7.23 12.06 24.68
N GLU A 195 -8.15 11.62 25.53
CA GLU A 195 -9.60 11.78 25.35
C GLU A 195 -10.00 13.27 25.18
N GLU A 196 -9.15 14.21 25.63
CA GLU A 196 -9.37 15.66 25.61
C GLU A 196 -9.02 16.38 24.29
N ASN A 197 -8.29 15.77 23.35
CA ASN A 197 -7.99 16.42 22.06
C ASN A 197 -9.10 16.26 21.00
N ARG A 198 -10.27 15.77 21.39
CA ARG A 198 -11.47 15.77 20.53
C ARG A 198 -11.94 17.20 20.22
N GLN A 199 -11.53 18.20 21.01
CA GLN A 199 -11.92 19.61 20.84
C GLN A 199 -10.97 20.49 20.01
N GLU A 200 -9.76 20.06 19.65
CA GLU A 200 -8.82 20.87 18.83
C GLU A 200 -9.00 20.66 17.31
N CYS A 201 -10.25 20.57 16.88
CA CYS A 201 -10.66 20.73 15.49
C CYS A 201 -11.80 21.76 15.38
N LYS A 202 -11.57 22.96 15.93
CA LYS A 202 -12.32 24.15 15.50
C LYS A 202 -11.75 24.66 14.19
#